data_AF-A0AAV3IHT7-F1
#
_entry.id   AF-A0AAV3IHT7-F1
#
_cell.length_a   1.000
_cell.length_b   1.000
_cell.length_c   1.000
_cell.angle_alpha   90.00
_cell.angle_beta   90.00
_cell.angle_gamma   90.00
#
_symmetry.space_group_name_H-M   'P 1'
#
loop_
_entity.id
_entity.type
_entity.pdbx_description
1 polymer ?
#
loop_
_entity_poly.entity_id
_entity_poly.type
_entity_poly.pdbx_seq_one_letter_code
_entity_poly.pdbx_strand_id
1 'polypeptide(L)'
;MKNYTVAVKITESKSFFKKDIYEAALFDKPNINATGSSYDEVIRKVYEKTLEYFDFLSDQGLDIPEPTEINSITFKKRDKDVFFHVITIDTSIYAEKTEKINVTIPISLTRKIDDFLKDKVHNSNLFSSRSDYITKSCQRYLPYANYLASLYNNEDLIIAHRYHESNTTRNCLNLLDYLKLPNCQEVILFATYRTPTDGFSRDDGPETNLPLMGAIAKVQLPGLNEIYIIFDGLFLTAQRKPRYNEVKAVLDTALETDKTSFIQLSVPFTSQLDPVEAVKILSEFPRQKLTKETRPTFFNLLSNLTEEQYVNF
;
A
#
# COMPACT_ATOMS: atom_id res chain seq x y z
N MET A 1 18.52 5.88 -7.67
CA MET A 1 18.12 6.66 -8.87
C MET A 1 19.34 7.24 -9.57
N LYS A 2 19.47 6.96 -10.88
CA LYS A 2 20.54 7.44 -11.78
C LYS A 2 19.92 7.98 -13.07
N ASN A 3 20.59 8.95 -13.70
CA ASN A 3 20.09 9.69 -14.86
C ASN A 3 20.88 9.31 -16.12
N TYR A 4 20.21 8.66 -17.08
CA TYR A 4 20.82 8.24 -18.34
C TYR A 4 20.40 9.16 -19.49
N THR A 5 21.32 9.39 -20.42
CA THR A 5 21.08 10.29 -21.55
C THR A 5 20.62 9.52 -22.79
N VAL A 6 19.53 9.97 -23.40
CA VAL A 6 18.98 9.46 -24.66
C VAL A 6 19.19 10.51 -25.74
N ALA A 7 19.86 10.14 -26.82
CA ALA A 7 19.99 10.97 -28.01
C ALA A 7 18.79 10.74 -28.93
N VAL A 8 18.11 11.81 -29.33
CA VAL A 8 16.93 11.78 -30.20
C VAL A 8 17.23 12.54 -31.48
N LYS A 9 17.00 11.91 -32.63
CA LYS A 9 17.14 12.48 -33.96
C LYS A 9 15.80 12.49 -34.67
N ILE A 10 15.53 13.58 -35.40
CA ILE A 10 14.37 13.70 -36.27
C ILE A 10 14.82 13.46 -37.70
N THR A 11 14.16 12.52 -38.39
CA THR A 11 14.42 12.26 -39.82
C THR A 11 13.16 12.55 -40.62
N GLU A 12 13.20 13.55 -41.50
CA GLU A 12 12.08 13.86 -42.40
C GLU A 12 11.86 12.73 -43.43
N SER A 13 10.62 12.29 -43.60
CA SER A 13 10.23 11.37 -44.67
C SER A 13 10.01 12.12 -46.00
N LYS A 14 10.71 11.69 -47.07
CA LYS A 14 10.43 12.12 -48.45
C LYS A 14 9.18 11.40 -48.99
N SER A 15 8.01 11.79 -48.54
CA SER A 15 6.74 11.37 -49.16
C SER A 15 5.67 12.44 -48.99
N PHE A 16 4.67 12.42 -49.88
CA PHE A 16 3.63 13.44 -50.08
C PHE A 16 2.80 13.80 -48.83
N PHE A 17 2.96 13.05 -47.74
CA PHE A 17 2.45 13.32 -46.40
C PHE A 17 3.63 13.39 -45.43
N LYS A 18 4.10 14.61 -45.10
CA LYS A 18 5.17 14.83 -44.12
C LYS A 18 4.77 14.23 -42.77
N LYS A 19 5.38 13.11 -42.40
CA LYS A 19 5.30 12.54 -41.05
C LYS A 19 6.71 12.45 -40.50
N ASP A 20 6.95 13.13 -39.38
CA ASP A 20 8.24 13.11 -38.71
C ASP A 20 8.48 11.71 -38.14
N ILE A 21 9.67 11.16 -38.42
CA ILE A 21 10.11 9.90 -37.83
C ILE A 21 11.14 10.25 -36.77
N TYR A 22 10.85 9.83 -35.55
CA TYR A 22 11.76 9.99 -34.42
C TYR A 22 12.60 8.73 -34.30
N GLU A 23 13.89 8.91 -34.11
CA GLU A 23 14.85 7.86 -33.75
C GLU A 23 15.50 8.25 -32.43
N ALA A 24 15.45 7.36 -31.45
CA ALA A 24 16.06 7.59 -30.14
C ALA A 24 17.02 6.44 -29.82
N ALA A 25 18.15 6.75 -29.20
CA ALA A 25 19.13 5.78 -28.76
C ALA A 25 19.73 6.16 -27.41
N LEU A 26 19.99 5.16 -26.56
CA LEU A 26 20.74 5.36 -25.34
C LEU A 26 22.16 5.81 -25.70
N PHE A 27 22.57 6.97 -25.19
CA PHE A 27 23.83 7.61 -25.60
C PHE A 27 25.04 6.70 -25.36
N ASP A 28 25.09 6.05 -24.20
CA ASP A 28 26.17 5.17 -23.78
C ASP A 28 26.18 3.81 -24.50
N LYS A 29 25.03 3.43 -25.07
CA LYS A 29 24.81 2.12 -25.68
C LYS A 29 23.90 2.25 -26.89
N PRO A 30 24.39 2.75 -28.04
CA PRO A 30 23.56 3.11 -29.20
C PRO A 30 22.80 1.94 -29.85
N ASN A 31 23.17 0.69 -29.54
CA ASN A 31 22.42 -0.51 -29.93
C ASN A 31 21.07 -0.63 -29.19
N ILE A 32 20.89 0.08 -28.07
CA ILE A 32 19.60 0.27 -27.41
C ILE A 32 18.95 1.49 -28.07
N ASN A 33 18.19 1.23 -29.13
CA ASN A 33 17.54 2.25 -29.93
C ASN A 33 16.08 1.91 -30.24
N ALA A 34 15.31 2.92 -30.61
CA ALA A 34 13.93 2.78 -31.03
C ALA A 34 13.56 3.83 -32.07
N THR A 35 12.64 3.47 -32.95
CA THR A 35 12.00 4.38 -33.91
C THR A 35 10.50 4.48 -33.63
N GLY A 36 9.92 5.62 -33.93
CA GLY A 36 8.52 5.89 -33.61
C GLY A 36 7.97 7.10 -34.35
N SER A 37 6.66 7.25 -34.21
CA SER A 37 5.89 8.30 -34.87
C SER A 37 5.67 9.54 -33.99
N SER A 38 6.07 9.46 -32.71
CA SER A 38 6.10 10.59 -31.79
C SER A 38 7.33 10.52 -30.87
N TYR A 39 7.67 11.67 -30.30
CA TYR A 39 8.75 11.81 -29.32
C TYR A 39 8.53 10.93 -28.08
N ASP A 40 7.35 11.02 -27.46
CA ASP A 40 7.04 10.26 -26.23
C ASP A 40 7.08 8.74 -26.47
N GLU A 41 6.65 8.30 -27.66
CA GLU A 41 6.69 6.90 -28.04
C GLU A 41 8.13 6.36 -28.08
N VAL A 42 9.07 7.10 -28.68
CA VAL A 42 10.46 6.65 -28.79
C VAL A 42 11.20 6.70 -27.46
N ILE A 43 10.95 7.72 -26.62
CA ILE A 43 11.54 7.80 -25.29
C ILE A 43 11.07 6.63 -24.43
N ARG A 44 9.77 6.33 -24.43
CA ARG A 44 9.22 5.16 -23.71
C ARG A 44 9.87 3.86 -24.19
N LYS A 45 9.97 3.63 -25.50
CA LYS A 45 10.59 2.41 -26.05
C LYS A 45 12.08 2.28 -25.68
N VAL A 46 12.83 3.38 -25.68
CA VAL A 46 14.25 3.35 -25.26
C VAL A 46 14.37 3.10 -23.76
N TYR A 47 13.50 3.70 -22.95
CA TYR A 47 13.43 3.42 -21.51
C TYR A 47 13.19 1.93 -21.25
N GLU A 48 12.20 1.33 -21.91
CA GLU A 48 11.88 -0.10 -21.80
C GLU A 48 13.05 -1.00 -22.19
N LYS A 49 13.65 -0.77 -23.36
CA LYS A 49 14.83 -1.53 -23.80
C LYS A 49 16.04 -1.35 -22.88
N THR A 50 16.15 -0.21 -22.20
CA THR A 50 17.22 0.02 -21.21
C THR A 50 16.99 -0.82 -19.96
N LEU A 51 15.74 -0.93 -19.48
CA LEU A 51 15.39 -1.81 -18.37
C LEU A 51 15.63 -3.29 -18.73
N GLU A 52 15.19 -3.74 -19.91
CA GLU A 52 15.44 -5.11 -20.39
C GLU A 52 16.94 -5.44 -20.43
N TYR A 53 17.76 -4.47 -20.84
CA TYR A 53 19.21 -4.62 -20.85
C TYR A 53 19.80 -4.70 -19.43
N PHE A 54 19.30 -3.90 -18.48
CA PHE A 54 19.74 -3.96 -17.09
C PHE A 54 19.33 -5.26 -16.40
N ASP A 55 18.12 -5.75 -16.66
CA ASP A 55 17.66 -7.08 -16.24
C ASP A 55 18.62 -8.16 -16.77
N PHE A 56 18.95 -8.12 -18.07
CA PHE A 56 19.90 -9.05 -18.67
C PHE A 56 21.27 -9.03 -18.00
N LEU A 57 21.82 -7.84 -17.70
CA LEU A 57 23.10 -7.72 -17.01
C LEU A 57 23.03 -8.29 -15.59
N SER A 58 21.98 -7.94 -14.86
CA SER A 58 21.73 -8.43 -13.50
C SER A 58 21.62 -9.96 -13.46
N ASP A 59 20.90 -10.58 -14.41
CA ASP A 59 20.77 -12.03 -14.54
C ASP A 59 22.10 -12.77 -14.80
N GLN A 60 23.08 -12.07 -15.38
CA GLN A 60 24.44 -12.55 -15.60
C GLN A 60 25.39 -12.21 -14.44
N GLY A 61 24.91 -11.52 -13.41
CA GLY A 61 25.74 -11.04 -12.30
C GLY A 61 26.73 -9.94 -12.71
N LEU A 62 26.42 -9.20 -13.77
CA LEU A 62 27.24 -8.10 -14.27
C LEU A 62 26.74 -6.76 -13.70
N ASP A 63 27.67 -5.83 -13.49
CA ASP A 63 27.35 -4.52 -12.95
C ASP A 63 26.52 -3.68 -13.94
N ILE A 64 25.57 -2.91 -13.40
CA ILE A 64 24.82 -1.93 -14.18
C ILE A 64 25.75 -0.75 -14.52
N PRO A 65 25.86 -0.35 -15.80
CA PRO A 65 26.73 0.73 -16.22
C PRO A 65 26.41 2.05 -15.54
N GLU A 66 27.42 2.80 -15.14
CA GLU A 66 27.26 4.19 -14.69
C GLU A 66 26.88 5.10 -15.87
N PRO A 67 25.96 6.07 -15.67
CA PRO A 67 25.62 7.02 -16.72
C PRO A 67 26.80 7.96 -17.02
N THR A 68 26.99 8.28 -18.29
CA THR A 68 27.99 9.28 -18.70
C THR A 68 27.58 10.69 -18.25
N GLU A 69 28.55 11.44 -17.71
CA GLU A 69 28.33 12.83 -17.31
C GLU A 69 27.96 13.72 -18.49
N ILE A 70 26.90 14.53 -18.34
CA ILE A 70 26.36 15.39 -19.38
C ILE A 70 27.39 16.38 -19.98
N ASN A 71 28.38 16.81 -19.19
CA ASN A 71 29.45 17.71 -19.64
C ASN A 71 30.36 17.08 -20.70
N SER A 72 30.47 15.75 -20.73
CA SER A 72 31.26 15.02 -21.72
C SER A 72 30.53 14.77 -23.04
N ILE A 73 29.20 14.97 -23.05
CA ILE A 73 28.29 14.73 -24.18
C ILE A 73 28.30 15.92 -25.16
N THR A 74 28.38 17.14 -24.62
CA THR A 74 28.29 18.43 -25.35
C THR A 74 29.41 18.65 -26.38
N PHE A 75 30.52 17.88 -26.30
CA PHE A 75 31.70 18.04 -27.16
C PHE A 75 31.87 16.97 -28.25
N LYS A 76 31.15 15.83 -28.19
CA LYS A 76 31.40 14.70 -29.11
C LYS A 76 30.49 14.62 -30.34
N LYS A 77 29.32 15.26 -30.36
CA LYS A 77 28.43 15.34 -31.53
C LYS A 77 27.68 16.66 -31.58
N ARG A 78 28.19 17.63 -32.33
CA ARG A 78 27.40 18.79 -32.79
C ARG A 78 26.67 18.44 -34.08
N ASP A 79 25.81 17.44 -34.05
CA ASP A 79 24.82 17.28 -35.11
C ASP A 79 23.66 18.23 -34.81
N LYS A 80 23.30 19.08 -35.77
CA LYS A 80 22.29 20.14 -35.56
C LYS A 80 20.87 19.60 -35.33
N ASP A 81 20.65 18.31 -35.60
CA ASP A 81 19.34 17.64 -35.59
C ASP A 81 19.21 16.60 -34.47
N VAL A 82 20.11 16.63 -33.48
CA VAL A 82 20.09 15.72 -32.32
C VAL A 82 19.83 16.50 -31.04
N PHE A 83 18.80 16.07 -30.30
CA PHE A 83 18.45 16.60 -28.99
C PHE A 83 18.66 15.52 -27.92
N PHE A 84 18.94 15.94 -26.69
CA PHE A 84 19.16 15.02 -25.57
C PHE A 84 17.96 15.02 -24.63
N HIS A 85 17.55 13.83 -24.19
CA HIS A 85 16.57 13.62 -23.12
C HIS A 85 17.22 12.87 -21.97
N VAL A 86 16.77 13.11 -20.74
CA VAL A 86 17.26 12.39 -19.57
C VAL A 86 16.16 11.44 -19.08
N ILE A 87 16.47 10.15 -19.04
CA ILE A 87 15.63 9.15 -18.38
C ILE A 87 16.19 8.85 -16.99
N THR A 88 15.32 8.84 -15.98
CA THR A 88 15.72 8.49 -14.61
C THR A 88 15.33 7.05 -14.32
N ILE A 89 16.32 6.25 -13.95
CA ILE A 89 16.15 4.82 -13.63
C ILE A 89 16.58 4.60 -12.18
N ASP A 90 15.75 3.93 -11.39
CA ASP A 90 16.21 3.47 -10.09
C ASP A 90 17.06 2.21 -10.25
N THR A 91 18.38 2.36 -10.09
CA THR A 91 19.31 1.23 -10.20
C THR A 91 19.56 0.52 -8.88
N SER A 92 18.97 1.00 -7.77
CA SER A 92 19.09 0.37 -6.45
C SER A 92 18.55 -1.07 -6.46
N ILE A 93 17.52 -1.32 -7.29
CA ILE A 93 16.91 -2.64 -7.50
C ILE A 93 17.89 -3.68 -8.09
N TYR A 94 18.98 -3.23 -8.72
CA TYR A 94 20.01 -4.09 -9.30
C TYR A 94 21.30 -4.14 -8.46
N ALA A 95 21.36 -3.39 -7.34
CA ALA A 95 22.57 -3.27 -6.51
C ALA A 95 22.78 -4.49 -5.60
N GLU A 96 21.72 -5.27 -5.35
CA GLU A 96 21.81 -6.52 -4.60
C GLU A 96 22.29 -7.63 -5.55
N LYS A 97 23.41 -8.27 -5.22
CA LYS A 97 23.91 -9.42 -5.99
C LYS A 97 22.83 -10.50 -6.02
N THR A 98 22.30 -10.78 -7.21
CA THR A 98 21.32 -11.85 -7.40
C THR A 98 21.99 -13.21 -7.25
N GLU A 99 21.48 -14.05 -6.35
CA GLU A 99 21.92 -15.43 -6.22
C GLU A 99 21.00 -16.36 -7.03
N LYS A 100 21.58 -17.24 -7.85
CA LYS A 100 20.82 -18.27 -8.57
C LYS A 100 20.51 -19.43 -7.64
N ILE A 101 19.24 -19.60 -7.34
CA ILE A 101 18.73 -20.73 -6.53
C ILE A 101 17.96 -21.73 -7.39
N ASN A 102 18.01 -23.00 -7.01
CA ASN A 102 17.18 -24.04 -7.61
C ASN A 102 15.94 -24.27 -6.74
N VAL A 103 14.75 -24.17 -7.34
CA VAL A 103 13.46 -24.36 -6.65
C VAL A 103 12.63 -25.43 -7.34
N THR A 104 11.86 -26.19 -6.57
CA THR A 104 10.87 -27.14 -7.10
C THR A 104 9.48 -26.53 -7.01
N ILE A 105 8.79 -26.42 -8.15
CA ILE A 105 7.47 -25.81 -8.27
C ILE A 105 6.54 -26.79 -9.01
N PRO A 106 5.27 -26.97 -8.59
CA PRO A 106 4.32 -27.80 -9.32
C PRO A 106 4.16 -27.34 -10.77
N ILE A 107 4.15 -28.29 -11.72
CA ILE A 107 4.10 -27.99 -13.16
C ILE A 107 2.87 -27.16 -13.56
N SER A 108 1.74 -27.37 -12.87
CA SER A 108 0.50 -26.61 -13.09
C SER A 108 0.66 -25.14 -12.68
N LEU A 109 1.43 -24.86 -11.63
CA LEU A 109 1.70 -23.51 -11.17
C LEU A 109 2.68 -22.81 -12.10
N THR A 110 3.75 -23.49 -12.53
CA THR A 110 4.69 -22.94 -13.52
C THR A 110 3.97 -22.51 -14.79
N ARG A 111 3.06 -23.36 -15.32
CA ARG A 111 2.25 -23.03 -16.51
C ARG A 111 1.35 -21.81 -16.29
N LYS A 112 0.70 -21.70 -15.14
CA LYS A 112 -0.13 -20.53 -14.80
C LYS A 112 0.69 -19.24 -14.73
N ILE A 113 1.88 -19.30 -14.13
CA ILE A 113 2.79 -18.14 -14.08
C ILE A 113 3.19 -17.74 -15.50
N ASP A 114 3.54 -18.70 -16.35
CA ASP A 114 3.91 -18.43 -17.75
C ASP A 114 2.78 -17.80 -18.55
N ASP A 115 1.57 -18.33 -18.42
CA ASP A 115 0.41 -17.80 -19.14
C ASP A 115 0.06 -16.39 -18.66
N PHE A 116 0.15 -16.13 -17.35
CA PHE A 116 0.01 -14.78 -16.79
C PHE A 116 1.06 -13.81 -17.33
N LEU A 117 2.33 -14.25 -17.42
CA LEU A 117 3.42 -13.42 -17.92
C LEU A 117 3.28 -13.13 -19.41
N LYS A 118 2.81 -14.07 -20.24
CA LYS A 118 2.54 -13.81 -21.66
C LYS A 118 1.57 -12.63 -21.85
N ASP A 119 0.51 -12.55 -21.05
CA ASP A 119 -0.51 -11.51 -21.18
C ASP A 119 -0.07 -10.13 -20.63
N LYS A 120 0.85 -10.11 -19.66
CA LYS A 120 1.24 -8.88 -18.93
C LYS A 120 2.60 -8.31 -19.32
N VAL A 121 3.51 -9.12 -19.88
CA VAL A 121 4.77 -8.69 -20.49
C VAL A 121 4.51 -7.88 -21.76
N HIS A 122 3.45 -8.21 -22.53
CA HIS A 122 3.15 -7.50 -23.78
C HIS A 122 2.32 -6.21 -23.61
N ASN A 123 1.57 -6.05 -22.51
CA ASN A 123 0.57 -4.98 -22.40
C ASN A 123 0.80 -3.98 -21.25
N SER A 124 1.64 -4.28 -20.25
CA SER A 124 1.69 -3.46 -19.02
C SER A 124 3.07 -3.25 -18.38
N ASN A 125 4.13 -3.90 -18.85
CA ASN A 125 5.48 -3.86 -18.27
C ASN A 125 5.55 -4.07 -16.74
N LEU A 126 4.55 -4.74 -16.14
CA LEU A 126 4.51 -4.93 -14.69
C LEU A 126 5.57 -5.93 -14.21
N PHE A 127 5.88 -6.93 -15.03
CA PHE A 127 6.81 -8.02 -14.74
C PHE A 127 7.68 -8.32 -15.96
N SER A 128 8.99 -8.49 -15.78
CA SER A 128 9.93 -8.77 -16.89
C SER A 128 10.27 -10.26 -17.05
N SER A 129 10.19 -11.04 -15.97
CA SER A 129 10.52 -12.47 -15.98
C SER A 129 9.79 -13.26 -14.88
N ARG A 130 9.93 -14.59 -14.86
CA ARG A 130 9.50 -15.42 -13.73
C ARG A 130 10.19 -15.00 -12.44
N SER A 131 11.49 -14.74 -12.50
CA SER A 131 12.28 -14.31 -11.36
C SER A 131 11.78 -12.97 -10.84
N ASP A 132 11.55 -11.99 -11.70
CA ASP A 132 11.00 -10.69 -11.31
C ASP A 132 9.59 -10.81 -10.69
N TYR A 133 8.72 -11.63 -11.29
CA TYR A 133 7.40 -11.92 -10.72
C TYR A 133 7.48 -12.55 -9.33
N ILE A 134 8.36 -13.55 -9.15
CA ILE A 134 8.56 -14.22 -7.86
C ILE A 134 9.15 -13.22 -6.85
N THR A 135 10.16 -12.43 -7.23
CA THR A 135 10.79 -11.42 -6.37
C THR A 135 9.77 -10.40 -5.88
N LYS A 136 9.00 -9.77 -6.77
CA LYS A 136 7.97 -8.79 -6.41
C LYS A 136 6.87 -9.41 -5.56
N SER A 137 6.48 -10.66 -5.86
CA SER A 137 5.51 -11.39 -5.04
C SER A 137 6.08 -11.64 -3.63
N CYS A 138 7.30 -12.15 -3.53
CA CYS A 138 7.97 -12.35 -2.25
C CYS A 138 8.11 -11.05 -1.47
N GLN A 139 8.56 -9.95 -2.07
CA GLN A 139 8.65 -8.64 -1.40
C GLN A 139 7.29 -8.17 -0.86
N ARG A 140 6.20 -8.43 -1.59
CA ARG A 140 4.84 -8.11 -1.15
C ARG A 140 4.39 -8.96 0.04
N TYR A 141 4.75 -10.24 0.08
CA TYR A 141 4.24 -11.20 1.06
C TYR A 141 5.19 -11.43 2.26
N LEU A 142 6.49 -11.19 2.11
CA LEU A 142 7.51 -11.42 3.14
C LEU A 142 7.25 -10.62 4.43
N PRO A 143 6.78 -9.36 4.41
CA PRO A 143 6.38 -8.65 5.63
C PRO A 143 5.28 -9.37 6.43
N TYR A 144 4.56 -10.29 5.79
CA TYR A 144 3.48 -11.07 6.39
C TYR A 144 3.85 -12.54 6.62
N ALA A 145 5.11 -12.95 6.42
CA ALA A 145 5.51 -14.36 6.43
C ALA A 145 5.14 -15.09 7.73
N ASN A 146 5.26 -14.43 8.89
CA ASN A 146 4.86 -14.99 10.18
C ASN A 146 3.34 -15.26 10.25
N TYR A 147 2.52 -14.39 9.63
CA TYR A 147 1.07 -14.56 9.55
C TYR A 147 0.67 -15.63 8.53
N LEU A 148 1.43 -15.76 7.44
CA LEU A 148 1.25 -16.86 6.47
C LEU A 148 1.57 -18.21 7.12
N ALA A 149 2.61 -18.29 7.94
CA ALA A 149 2.96 -19.51 8.65
C ALA A 149 1.85 -19.95 9.62
N SER A 150 1.25 -19.03 10.38
CA SER A 150 0.12 -19.36 11.26
C SER A 150 -1.11 -19.82 10.47
N LEU A 151 -1.36 -19.22 9.29
CA LEU A 151 -2.42 -19.63 8.36
C LEU A 151 -2.27 -21.06 7.86
N TYR A 152 -1.08 -21.44 7.39
CA TYR A 152 -0.84 -22.79 6.86
C TYR A 152 -0.84 -23.86 7.95
N ASN A 153 -0.61 -23.47 9.20
CA ASN A 153 -0.63 -24.37 10.36
C ASN A 153 -2.05 -24.61 10.92
N ASN A 154 -3.09 -23.96 10.39
CA ASN A 154 -4.49 -24.33 10.59
C ASN A 154 -4.95 -24.38 12.07
N GLU A 155 -4.66 -23.35 12.86
CA GLU A 155 -5.20 -23.27 14.24
C GLU A 155 -6.41 -22.34 14.40
N ASP A 156 -6.65 -21.36 13.51
CA ASP A 156 -7.84 -20.50 13.59
C ASP A 156 -8.38 -20.02 12.23
N LEU A 157 -9.70 -20.15 12.04
CA LEU A 157 -10.46 -19.63 10.88
C LEU A 157 -10.53 -18.10 10.84
N ILE A 158 -10.29 -17.44 11.97
CA ILE A 158 -10.31 -15.97 12.14
C ILE A 158 -8.90 -15.54 12.51
N ILE A 159 -8.31 -14.66 11.70
CA ILE A 159 -7.04 -14.03 12.02
C ILE A 159 -7.34 -12.69 12.67
N ALA A 160 -6.95 -12.51 13.92
CA ALA A 160 -7.09 -11.25 14.61
C ALA A 160 -5.75 -10.79 15.21
N HIS A 161 -5.44 -9.50 15.03
CA HIS A 161 -4.29 -8.86 15.66
C HIS A 161 -4.73 -7.64 16.46
N ARG A 162 -4.24 -7.54 17.69
CA ARG A 162 -4.43 -6.34 18.51
C ARG A 162 -3.39 -5.31 18.13
N TYR A 163 -3.86 -4.11 17.81
CA TYR A 163 -3.00 -2.95 17.69
C TYR A 163 -2.65 -2.44 19.10
N HIS A 164 -1.37 -2.37 19.42
CA HIS A 164 -0.89 -1.91 20.72
C HIS A 164 -0.08 -0.63 20.58
N GLU A 165 -0.63 0.48 21.07
CA GLU A 165 0.04 1.77 21.10
C GLU A 165 -0.49 2.62 22.27
N SER A 166 0.44 3.18 23.02
CA SER A 166 0.14 3.97 24.23
C SER A 166 -0.19 5.43 23.90
N ASN A 167 0.19 5.89 22.71
CA ASN A 167 -0.03 7.26 22.26
C ASN A 167 -1.38 7.42 21.53
N THR A 168 -2.33 8.12 22.16
CA THR A 168 -3.67 8.40 21.63
C THR A 168 -3.66 9.11 20.26
N THR A 169 -2.72 10.01 19.98
CA THR A 169 -2.64 10.69 18.68
C THR A 169 -2.18 9.71 17.60
N ARG A 170 -1.24 8.82 17.93
CA ARG A 170 -0.82 7.75 17.04
C ARG A 170 -1.95 6.74 16.81
N ASN A 171 -2.72 6.41 17.84
CA ASN A 171 -3.95 5.62 17.74
C ASN A 171 -4.93 6.21 16.73
N CYS A 172 -5.20 7.51 16.82
CA CYS A 172 -6.04 8.24 15.86
C CYS A 172 -5.51 8.12 14.43
N LEU A 173 -4.23 8.49 14.21
CA LEU A 173 -3.63 8.46 12.87
C LEU A 173 -3.67 7.08 12.22
N ASN A 174 -3.38 6.02 12.98
CA ASN A 174 -3.42 4.67 12.43
C ASN A 174 -4.83 4.25 12.02
N LEU A 175 -5.86 4.52 12.83
CA LEU A 175 -7.23 4.19 12.44
C LEU A 175 -7.67 4.98 11.19
N LEU A 176 -7.25 6.25 11.06
CA LEU A 176 -7.47 7.03 9.84
C LEU A 176 -6.80 6.39 8.63
N ASP A 177 -5.60 5.85 8.77
CA ASP A 177 -4.90 5.13 7.69
C ASP A 177 -5.67 3.88 7.27
N TYR A 178 -6.18 3.07 8.22
CA TYR A 178 -7.04 1.92 7.90
C TYR A 178 -8.36 2.31 7.23
N LEU A 179 -8.99 3.42 7.64
CA LEU A 179 -10.17 3.95 6.97
C LEU A 179 -9.89 4.37 5.53
N LYS A 180 -8.69 4.86 5.23
CA LYS A 180 -8.29 5.23 3.86
C LYS A 180 -7.71 4.07 3.05
N LEU A 181 -7.38 2.97 3.71
CA LEU A 181 -6.70 1.84 3.09
C LEU A 181 -7.63 1.13 2.09
N PRO A 182 -7.25 1.00 0.80
CA PRO A 182 -8.13 0.45 -0.24
C PRO A 182 -8.56 -1.00 -0.02
N ASN A 183 -7.75 -1.78 0.70
CA ASN A 183 -8.03 -3.20 1.00
C ASN A 183 -8.71 -3.41 2.36
N CYS A 184 -8.97 -2.33 3.12
CA CYS A 184 -9.80 -2.37 4.31
C CYS A 184 -11.26 -2.25 3.88
N GLN A 185 -12.00 -3.35 4.03
CA GLN A 185 -13.36 -3.55 3.54
C GLN A 185 -14.41 -2.95 4.46
N GLU A 186 -14.20 -3.04 5.78
CA GLU A 186 -15.13 -2.55 6.78
C GLU A 186 -14.35 -2.08 8.02
N VAL A 187 -14.83 -1.01 8.66
CA VAL A 187 -14.44 -0.63 10.02
C VAL A 187 -15.68 -0.66 10.92
N ILE A 188 -15.60 -1.34 12.05
CA ILE A 188 -16.67 -1.44 13.05
C ILE A 188 -16.23 -0.64 14.28
N LEU A 189 -16.87 0.49 14.56
CA LEU A 189 -16.59 1.29 15.75
C LEU A 189 -17.39 0.76 16.96
N PHE A 190 -16.84 0.90 18.16
CA PHE A 190 -17.54 0.57 19.39
C PHE A 190 -17.14 1.49 20.54
N ALA A 191 -17.96 1.51 21.59
CA ALA A 191 -17.74 2.29 22.80
C ALA A 191 -17.77 1.34 24.01
N THR A 192 -16.77 1.40 24.89
CA THR A 192 -16.77 0.62 26.13
C THR A 192 -17.81 1.14 27.12
N TYR A 193 -18.00 0.43 28.24
CA TYR A 193 -18.74 0.96 29.36
C TYR A 193 -18.11 2.26 29.92
N ARG A 194 -18.97 3.11 30.49
CA ARG A 194 -18.60 4.41 31.10
C ARG A 194 -17.95 4.27 32.47
N THR A 195 -18.08 3.10 33.09
CA THR A 195 -17.50 2.73 34.38
C THR A 195 -16.71 1.44 34.21
N PRO A 196 -15.68 1.21 35.06
CA PRO A 196 -15.02 -0.08 35.12
C PRO A 196 -16.03 -1.22 35.34
N THR A 197 -15.84 -2.30 34.59
CA THR A 197 -16.59 -3.56 34.71
C THR A 197 -15.59 -4.71 34.56
N ASP A 198 -16.06 -5.95 34.66
CA ASP A 198 -15.21 -7.13 34.43
C ASP A 198 -14.48 -7.04 33.08
N GLY A 199 -13.16 -7.26 33.10
CA GLY A 199 -12.27 -7.09 31.96
C GLY A 199 -11.53 -5.73 31.91
N PHE A 200 -11.96 -4.71 32.67
CA PHE A 200 -11.22 -3.46 32.77
C PHE A 200 -9.88 -3.67 33.47
N SER A 201 -8.82 -3.12 32.89
CA SER A 201 -7.45 -3.37 33.29
C SER A 201 -6.59 -2.12 33.21
N ARG A 202 -5.30 -2.24 33.58
CA ARG A 202 -4.33 -1.16 33.41
C ARG A 202 -4.10 -0.79 31.94
N ASP A 203 -4.32 -1.73 31.03
CA ASP A 203 -4.12 -1.53 29.59
C ASP A 203 -5.21 -0.66 28.96
N ASP A 204 -6.34 -0.48 29.66
CA ASP A 204 -7.43 0.44 29.28
C ASP A 204 -7.16 1.88 29.77
N GLY A 205 -6.08 2.08 30.55
CA GLY A 205 -5.67 3.35 31.10
C GLY A 205 -6.56 3.84 32.26
N PRO A 206 -6.53 5.15 32.59
CA PRO A 206 -7.24 5.66 33.75
C PRO A 206 -8.75 5.72 33.52
N GLU A 207 -9.52 5.45 34.57
CA GLU A 207 -11.00 5.50 34.55
C GLU A 207 -11.56 6.84 34.09
N THR A 208 -10.80 7.93 34.29
CA THR A 208 -11.16 9.28 33.84
C THR A 208 -11.19 9.46 32.32
N ASN A 209 -10.74 8.47 31.55
CA ASN A 209 -10.86 8.44 30.10
C ASN A 209 -12.10 7.69 29.62
N LEU A 210 -12.82 6.97 30.49
CA LEU A 210 -13.97 6.18 30.08
C LEU A 210 -15.15 7.07 29.67
N PRO A 211 -15.99 6.63 28.71
CA PRO A 211 -15.83 5.42 27.91
C PRO A 211 -14.77 5.59 26.80
N LEU A 212 -14.17 4.48 26.39
CA LEU A 212 -13.18 4.44 25.32
C LEU A 212 -13.89 4.12 24.00
N MET A 213 -13.51 4.83 22.94
CA MET A 213 -13.83 4.43 21.58
C MET A 213 -12.78 3.42 21.13
N GLY A 214 -13.23 2.28 20.61
CA GLY A 214 -12.39 1.30 19.93
C GLY A 214 -12.90 1.00 18.52
N ALA A 215 -12.19 0.14 17.80
CA ALA A 215 -12.55 -0.24 16.45
C ALA A 215 -12.11 -1.67 16.08
N ILE A 216 -12.77 -2.27 15.10
CA ILE A 216 -12.32 -3.46 14.40
C ILE A 216 -12.19 -3.10 12.93
N ALA A 217 -10.98 -3.18 12.35
CA ALA A 217 -10.77 -3.02 10.92
C ALA A 217 -10.67 -4.39 10.25
N LYS A 218 -11.51 -4.62 9.25
CA LYS A 218 -11.55 -5.84 8.46
C LYS A 218 -10.79 -5.62 7.15
N VAL A 219 -9.64 -6.26 7.02
CA VAL A 219 -8.73 -6.10 5.88
C VAL A 219 -8.73 -7.37 5.03
N GLN A 220 -9.01 -7.20 3.74
CA GLN A 220 -8.94 -8.27 2.76
C GLN A 220 -7.60 -8.20 2.02
N LEU A 221 -6.73 -9.18 2.24
CA LEU A 221 -5.51 -9.30 1.46
C LEU A 221 -5.74 -10.22 0.24
N PRO A 222 -5.20 -9.89 -0.95
CA PRO A 222 -5.30 -10.78 -2.10
C PRO A 222 -4.65 -12.13 -1.84
N GLY A 223 -5.45 -13.20 -1.93
CA GLY A 223 -5.01 -14.58 -1.74
C GLY A 223 -4.98 -15.06 -0.29
N LEU A 224 -5.52 -14.30 0.67
CA LEU A 224 -5.59 -14.66 2.09
C LEU A 224 -7.01 -14.56 2.64
N ASN A 225 -7.25 -15.19 3.80
CA ASN A 225 -8.48 -15.02 4.57
C ASN A 225 -8.59 -13.58 5.11
N GLU A 226 -9.79 -13.21 5.54
CA GLU A 226 -10.07 -11.91 6.16
C GLU A 226 -9.24 -11.74 7.44
N ILE A 227 -8.53 -10.62 7.55
CA ILE A 227 -7.76 -10.26 8.75
C ILE A 227 -8.50 -9.18 9.51
N TYR A 228 -8.61 -9.36 10.82
CA TYR A 228 -9.19 -8.41 11.75
C TYR A 228 -8.09 -7.70 12.52
N ILE A 229 -8.10 -6.37 12.53
CA ILE A 229 -7.25 -5.56 13.39
C ILE A 229 -8.15 -4.95 14.47
N ILE A 230 -7.95 -5.35 15.72
CA ILE A 230 -8.69 -4.80 16.86
C ILE A 230 -7.91 -3.65 17.49
N PHE A 231 -8.62 -2.55 17.71
CA PHE A 231 -8.19 -1.34 18.39
C PHE A 231 -9.01 -1.22 19.67
N ASP A 232 -8.52 -1.83 20.75
CA ASP A 232 -9.09 -1.80 22.11
C ASP A 232 -7.99 -1.45 23.14
N GLY A 233 -8.33 -1.42 24.43
CA GLY A 233 -7.44 -0.87 25.46
C GLY A 233 -7.47 0.66 25.48
N LEU A 234 -6.35 1.28 25.90
CA LEU A 234 -6.16 2.74 25.94
C LEU A 234 -6.11 3.33 24.52
N PHE A 235 -7.27 3.47 23.89
CA PHE A 235 -7.38 3.90 22.50
C PHE A 235 -7.78 5.39 22.39
N LEU A 236 -9.04 5.68 22.06
CA LEU A 236 -9.57 7.04 21.90
C LEU A 236 -10.65 7.34 22.93
N THR A 237 -10.88 8.61 23.23
CA THR A 237 -11.89 9.05 24.20
C THR A 237 -12.43 10.43 23.83
N ALA A 238 -13.64 10.74 24.25
CA ALA A 238 -14.23 12.07 24.10
C ALA A 238 -14.19 12.91 25.38
N GLN A 239 -13.55 12.46 26.47
CA GLN A 239 -13.66 13.14 27.78
C GLN A 239 -13.11 14.57 27.85
N ARG A 240 -12.27 14.99 26.88
CA ARG A 240 -11.68 16.34 26.84
C ARG A 240 -11.65 16.87 25.41
N LYS A 241 -11.74 18.19 25.24
CA LYS A 241 -11.79 18.85 23.92
C LYS A 241 -10.69 18.39 22.93
N PRO A 242 -9.40 18.26 23.30
CA PRO A 242 -8.38 17.73 22.38
C PRO A 242 -8.64 16.28 21.95
N ARG A 243 -9.15 15.46 22.87
CA ARG A 243 -9.47 14.04 22.63
C ARG A 243 -10.72 13.88 21.78
N TYR A 244 -11.72 14.74 22.00
CA TYR A 244 -12.88 14.87 21.13
C TYR A 244 -12.47 15.17 19.68
N ASN A 245 -11.50 16.07 19.44
CA ASN A 245 -11.07 16.38 18.08
C ASN A 245 -10.49 15.15 17.35
N GLU A 246 -9.81 14.25 18.08
CA GLU A 246 -9.31 12.97 17.54
C GLU A 246 -10.48 12.04 17.16
N VAL A 247 -11.48 11.90 18.04
CA VAL A 247 -12.72 11.15 17.74
C VAL A 247 -13.46 11.74 16.54
N LYS A 248 -13.60 13.08 16.50
CA LYS A 248 -14.25 13.80 15.41
C LYS A 248 -13.56 13.51 14.07
N ALA A 249 -12.23 13.53 14.03
CA ALA A 249 -11.46 13.23 12.82
C ALA A 249 -11.77 11.82 12.30
N VAL A 250 -11.81 10.82 13.19
CA VAL A 250 -12.19 9.45 12.83
C VAL A 250 -13.61 9.40 12.26
N LEU A 251 -14.58 10.03 12.92
CA LEU A 251 -15.98 10.05 12.46
C LEU A 251 -16.16 10.78 11.13
N ASP A 252 -15.42 11.88 10.90
CA ASP A 252 -15.44 12.61 9.63
C ASP A 252 -14.91 11.71 8.50
N THR A 253 -13.73 11.12 8.68
CA THR A 253 -13.15 10.20 7.68
C THR A 253 -13.98 8.92 7.47
N ALA A 254 -14.64 8.43 8.53
CA ALA A 254 -15.53 7.28 8.45
C ALA A 254 -16.75 7.55 7.54
N LEU A 255 -17.30 8.78 7.57
CA LEU A 255 -18.37 9.20 6.67
C LEU A 255 -17.86 9.41 5.24
N GLU A 256 -16.65 9.94 5.07
CA GLU A 256 -16.04 10.15 3.74
C GLU A 256 -15.78 8.83 2.99
N THR A 257 -15.40 7.79 3.72
CA THR A 257 -15.00 6.49 3.15
C THR A 257 -16.15 5.49 2.98
N ASP A 258 -17.32 5.78 3.56
CA ASP A 258 -18.58 5.01 3.49
C ASP A 258 -18.48 3.50 3.80
N LYS A 259 -17.47 3.09 4.56
CA LYS A 259 -17.20 1.69 4.92
C LYS A 259 -17.31 1.38 6.42
N THR A 260 -17.97 2.26 7.16
CA THR A 260 -18.00 2.20 8.63
C THR A 260 -19.37 1.81 9.15
N SER A 261 -19.40 0.84 10.06
CA SER A 261 -20.53 0.52 10.92
C SER A 261 -20.14 0.74 12.39
N PHE A 262 -21.10 0.75 13.30
CA PHE A 262 -20.83 0.83 14.73
C PHE A 262 -21.74 -0.09 15.54
N ILE A 263 -21.26 -0.54 16.68
CA ILE A 263 -22.03 -1.30 17.66
C ILE A 263 -22.96 -0.35 18.42
N GLN A 264 -24.25 -0.66 18.46
CA GLN A 264 -25.28 0.25 19.00
C GLN A 264 -25.33 0.32 20.53
N LEU A 265 -24.61 -0.56 21.22
CA LEU A 265 -24.59 -0.68 22.68
C LEU A 265 -23.17 -0.51 23.21
N SER A 266 -23.04 -0.08 24.47
CA SER A 266 -21.74 -0.15 25.15
C SER A 266 -21.30 -1.62 25.30
N VAL A 267 -20.03 -1.87 25.00
CA VAL A 267 -19.43 -3.22 25.00
C VAL A 267 -18.50 -3.43 26.21
N PRO A 268 -18.24 -4.69 26.60
CA PRO A 268 -17.25 -5.01 27.61
C PRO A 268 -15.83 -4.63 27.19
N PHE A 269 -14.94 -4.56 28.17
CA PHE A 269 -13.51 -4.37 27.93
C PHE A 269 -12.87 -5.67 27.44
N THR A 270 -12.25 -5.65 26.27
CA THR A 270 -11.68 -6.84 25.63
C THR A 270 -10.15 -6.85 25.60
N SER A 271 -9.50 -5.82 26.15
CA SER A 271 -8.05 -5.61 26.05
C SER A 271 -7.21 -6.74 26.66
N GLN A 272 -7.77 -7.49 27.61
CA GLN A 272 -7.15 -8.65 28.25
C GLN A 272 -7.45 -9.99 27.56
N LEU A 273 -8.38 -10.01 26.60
CA LEU A 273 -8.74 -11.23 25.88
C LEU A 273 -7.77 -11.51 24.74
N ASP A 274 -7.73 -12.76 24.28
CA ASP A 274 -7.11 -13.06 23.00
C ASP A 274 -7.78 -12.24 21.88
N PRO A 275 -7.04 -11.69 20.88
CA PRO A 275 -7.64 -10.89 19.82
C PRO A 275 -8.77 -11.60 19.04
N VAL A 276 -8.67 -12.92 18.86
CA VAL A 276 -9.70 -13.70 18.16
C VAL A 276 -10.96 -13.79 19.02
N GLU A 277 -10.82 -14.03 20.32
CA GLU A 277 -11.94 -14.02 21.26
C GLU A 277 -12.61 -12.65 21.36
N ALA A 278 -11.80 -11.58 21.42
CA ALA A 278 -12.30 -10.21 21.42
C ALA A 278 -13.14 -9.90 20.17
N VAL A 279 -12.63 -10.26 18.98
CA VAL A 279 -13.38 -10.10 17.72
C VAL A 279 -14.66 -10.92 17.72
N LYS A 280 -14.64 -12.17 18.21
CA LYS A 280 -15.83 -13.03 18.29
C LYS A 280 -16.92 -12.36 19.15
N ILE A 281 -16.57 -11.96 20.39
CA ILE A 281 -17.52 -11.32 21.32
C ILE A 281 -18.09 -10.04 20.73
N LEU A 282 -17.24 -9.15 20.21
CA LEU A 282 -17.68 -7.86 19.67
C LEU A 282 -18.53 -8.02 18.40
N SER A 283 -18.31 -9.06 17.61
CA SER A 283 -19.06 -9.34 16.38
C SER A 283 -20.49 -9.81 16.63
N GLU A 284 -20.81 -10.30 17.84
CA GLU A 284 -22.16 -10.74 18.22
C GLU A 284 -23.12 -9.57 18.49
N PHE A 285 -22.59 -8.37 18.74
CA PHE A 285 -23.41 -7.22 19.06
C PHE A 285 -24.14 -6.65 17.82
N PRO A 286 -25.34 -6.06 18.00
CA PRO A 286 -26.07 -5.43 16.91
C PRO A 286 -25.32 -4.21 16.37
N ARG A 287 -25.17 -4.15 15.04
CA ARG A 287 -24.47 -3.10 14.32
C ARG A 287 -25.41 -2.19 13.54
N GLN A 288 -24.99 -0.97 13.28
CA GLN A 288 -25.68 -0.01 12.42
C GLN A 288 -24.66 0.69 11.51
N LYS A 289 -25.04 0.98 10.26
CA LYS A 289 -24.17 1.77 9.36
C LYS A 289 -23.99 3.17 9.93
N LEU A 290 -22.75 3.68 9.92
CA LEU A 290 -22.46 5.06 10.29
C LEU A 290 -22.82 5.98 9.11
N THR A 291 -23.77 6.88 9.34
CA THR A 291 -24.18 7.95 8.43
C THR A 291 -24.25 9.27 9.19
N LYS A 292 -24.54 10.38 8.49
CA LYS A 292 -24.71 11.68 9.15
C LYS A 292 -25.84 11.66 10.18
N GLU A 293 -26.88 10.88 9.93
CA GLU A 293 -28.06 10.74 10.77
C GLU A 293 -27.81 9.83 11.98
N THR A 294 -26.98 8.79 11.83
CA THR A 294 -26.72 7.80 12.90
C THR A 294 -25.49 8.13 13.74
N ARG A 295 -24.63 9.04 13.27
CA ARG A 295 -23.44 9.52 14.00
C ARG A 295 -23.74 10.06 15.40
N PRO A 296 -24.78 10.90 15.62
CA PRO A 296 -25.12 11.38 16.97
C PRO A 296 -25.46 10.24 17.93
N THR A 297 -26.10 9.17 17.44
CA THR A 297 -26.42 7.97 18.23
C THR A 297 -25.16 7.27 18.72
N PHE A 298 -24.17 7.09 17.84
CA PHE A 298 -22.88 6.52 18.23
C PHE A 298 -22.13 7.43 19.21
N PHE A 299 -22.08 8.74 18.93
CA PHE A 299 -21.35 9.69 19.77
C PHE A 299 -21.93 9.77 21.20
N ASN A 300 -23.25 9.60 21.35
CA ASN A 300 -23.91 9.52 22.66
C ASN A 300 -23.50 8.29 23.49
N LEU A 301 -22.86 7.28 22.90
CA LEU A 301 -22.23 6.20 23.67
C LEU A 301 -20.90 6.65 24.28
N LEU A 302 -20.20 7.60 23.65
CA LEU A 302 -18.87 8.05 24.03
C LEU A 302 -18.87 9.25 24.99
N SER A 303 -19.89 10.09 24.91
CA SER A 303 -19.94 11.37 25.61
C SER A 303 -21.34 11.65 26.14
N ASN A 304 -21.43 12.39 27.25
CA ASN A 304 -22.70 12.97 27.72
C ASN A 304 -22.99 14.34 27.09
N LEU A 305 -21.96 14.96 26.50
CA LEU A 305 -22.08 16.17 25.69
C LEU A 305 -22.32 15.78 24.22
N THR A 306 -23.06 16.61 23.49
CA THR A 306 -23.20 16.51 22.04
C THR A 306 -21.96 17.07 21.32
N GLU A 307 -21.76 16.68 20.06
CA GLU A 307 -20.65 17.21 19.25
C GLU A 307 -20.71 18.75 19.11
N GLU A 308 -21.91 19.32 19.04
CA GLU A 308 -22.13 20.78 18.99
C GLU A 308 -21.73 21.47 20.30
N GLN A 309 -22.02 20.84 21.45
CA GLN A 309 -21.58 21.36 22.75
C GLN A 309 -20.05 21.40 22.84
N TYR A 310 -19.34 20.43 22.25
CA TYR A 310 -17.88 20.52 22.17
C TYR A 310 -17.42 21.67 21.30
N VAL A 311 -18.07 21.99 20.18
CA VAL A 311 -17.66 23.10 19.30
C VAL A 311 -17.63 24.44 20.06
N ASN A 312 -18.54 24.60 21.01
CA ASN A 312 -18.68 25.80 21.84
C ASN A 312 -17.86 25.77 23.14
N PHE A 313 -17.05 24.72 23.34
CA PHE A 313 -16.22 24.47 24.52
C PHE A 313 -14.74 24.77 24.25
#